data_AF-A0A917FZS8-F1
#
_entry.id   AF-A0A917FZS8-F1
#
_cell.length_a   1.000
_cell.length_b   1.000
_cell.length_c   1.000
_cell.angle_alpha   90.00
_cell.angle_beta   90.00
_cell.angle_gamma   90.00
#
_symmetry.space_group_name_H-M   'P 1'
#
loop_
_entity.id
_entity.type
_entity.pdbx_description
1 polymer ?
#
loop_
_entity_poly.entity_id
_entity_poly.type
_entity_poly.pdbx_seq_one_letter_code
_entity_poly.pdbx_strand_id
1 'polypeptide(L)'
;MKTYQHSVIAIILGILLGVYSYFSAIHDINTSLIAKEFIFYESDVLNKIFVPSHFNNTPYLDKESPFILLHSLLFYFCGLMIGSMPFLMKKKSQHQFLALRFGTQQKLFTYIKGHFILPIIGYTWSHLLIVFMLIHYHAPYDADMTQVEWLIFLILFGVCRVVLLIAIVQLAFILYIKFTAVVAQLGALLAIIVLFMVDRSVPFVTILFFDRTSYYVDGMLLGVIGIVSIQFLLKKIVYEVQ
;
A
#
# COMPACT_ATOMS: atom_id res chain seq x y z
N MET A 1 -0.20 -23.75 -0.68
CA MET A 1 0.93 -23.04 -0.05
C MET A 1 0.52 -22.67 1.38
N LYS A 2 1.32 -23.02 2.40
CA LYS A 2 0.96 -22.75 3.81
C LYS A 2 1.00 -21.23 4.07
N THR A 3 0.18 -20.69 4.97
CA THR A 3 0.09 -19.25 5.26
C THR A 3 1.47 -18.62 5.53
N TYR A 4 2.33 -19.33 6.25
CA TYR A 4 3.71 -18.90 6.55
C TYR A 4 4.57 -18.66 5.30
N GLN A 5 4.44 -19.49 4.26
CA GLN A 5 5.21 -19.33 3.02
C GLN A 5 4.82 -18.04 2.28
N HIS A 6 3.53 -17.69 2.28
CA HIS A 6 3.07 -16.42 1.70
C HIS A 6 3.62 -15.23 2.48
N SER A 7 3.61 -15.29 3.81
CA SER A 7 4.16 -14.21 4.64
C SER A 7 5.66 -14.03 4.41
N VAL A 8 6.44 -15.10 4.26
CA VAL A 8 7.88 -15.01 3.96
C VAL A 8 8.11 -14.34 2.61
N ILE A 9 7.38 -14.75 1.56
CA ILE A 9 7.48 -14.13 0.23
C ILE A 9 7.09 -12.65 0.31
N ALA A 10 6.03 -12.33 1.03
CA ALA A 10 5.58 -10.96 1.24
C ALA A 10 6.64 -10.09 1.93
N ILE A 11 7.31 -10.62 2.96
CA ILE A 11 8.41 -9.95 3.66
C ILE A 11 9.58 -9.69 2.70
N ILE A 12 10.00 -10.70 1.94
CA ILE A 12 11.10 -10.58 0.97
C ILE A 12 10.78 -9.52 -0.09
N LEU A 13 9.56 -9.54 -0.65
CA LEU A 13 9.11 -8.54 -1.62
C LEU A 13 9.10 -7.13 -1.03
N GLY A 14 8.69 -6.98 0.24
CA GLY A 14 8.74 -5.69 0.94
C GLY A 14 10.17 -5.18 1.10
N ILE A 15 11.11 -6.08 1.46
CA ILE A 15 12.54 -5.74 1.55
C ILE A 15 13.08 -5.30 0.19
N LEU A 16 12.84 -6.10 -0.86
CA LEU A 16 13.32 -5.80 -2.21
C LEU A 16 12.79 -4.47 -2.73
N LEU A 17 11.49 -4.20 -2.54
CA LEU A 17 10.89 -2.94 -2.96
C LEU A 17 11.43 -1.75 -2.16
N GLY A 18 11.69 -1.94 -0.86
CA GLY A 18 12.25 -0.87 -0.03
C GLY A 18 13.70 -0.54 -0.41
N VAL A 19 14.53 -1.56 -0.70
CA VAL A 19 15.89 -1.39 -1.23
C VAL A 19 15.85 -0.65 -2.57
N TYR A 20 14.99 -1.09 -3.49
CA TYR A 20 14.81 -0.43 -4.78
C TYR A 20 14.39 1.04 -4.61
N SER A 21 13.42 1.30 -3.74
CA SER A 21 12.91 2.66 -3.49
C SER A 21 13.98 3.58 -2.93
N TYR A 22 14.79 3.09 -1.99
CA TYR A 22 15.92 3.84 -1.44
C TYR A 22 16.94 4.20 -2.52
N PHE A 23 17.47 3.22 -3.27
CA PHE A 23 18.51 3.49 -4.28
C PHE A 23 17.99 4.39 -5.40
N SER A 24 16.75 4.20 -5.83
CA SER A 24 16.10 5.07 -6.83
C SER A 24 15.97 6.50 -6.31
N ALA A 25 15.53 6.70 -5.06
CA ALA A 25 15.38 8.03 -4.48
C ALA A 25 16.73 8.75 -4.30
N ILE A 26 17.76 8.04 -3.83
CA ILE A 26 19.13 8.58 -3.71
C ILE A 26 19.68 8.99 -5.07
N HIS A 27 19.48 8.18 -6.10
CA HIS A 27 19.90 8.51 -7.46
C HIS A 27 19.23 9.79 -7.98
N ASP A 28 17.91 9.94 -7.76
CA ASP A 28 17.15 11.12 -8.16
C ASP A 28 17.55 12.39 -7.40
N ILE A 29 17.90 12.27 -6.11
CA ILE A 29 18.39 13.40 -5.32
C ILE A 29 19.79 13.80 -5.78
N ASN A 30 20.69 12.83 -5.97
CA ASN A 30 22.07 13.10 -6.41
C ASN A 30 22.13 13.75 -7.79
N THR A 31 21.26 13.34 -8.71
CA THR A 31 21.15 14.00 -10.04
C THR A 31 20.62 15.43 -9.92
N SER A 32 19.73 15.69 -8.96
CA SER A 32 19.21 17.03 -8.67
C SER A 32 20.24 17.95 -8.00
N LEU A 33 21.09 17.39 -7.12
CA LEU A 33 22.21 18.06 -6.45
C LEU A 33 23.23 18.65 -7.43
N ILE A 34 23.57 17.90 -8.48
CA ILE A 34 24.50 18.35 -9.52
C ILE A 34 23.94 19.56 -10.29
N ALA A 35 22.61 19.71 -10.33
CA ALA A 35 21.94 20.76 -11.09
C ALA A 35 21.57 22.00 -10.27
N LYS A 36 21.42 21.90 -8.94
CA LYS A 36 20.90 22.97 -8.07
C LYS A 36 21.55 22.93 -6.69
N GLU A 37 22.07 24.06 -6.21
CA GLU A 37 22.71 24.24 -4.89
C GLU A 37 21.71 24.14 -3.72
N PHE A 38 21.11 22.96 -3.50
CA PHE A 38 20.24 22.69 -2.36
C PHE A 38 20.96 21.86 -1.30
N ILE A 39 20.69 22.18 -0.03
CA ILE A 39 21.04 21.35 1.11
C ILE A 39 19.93 20.30 1.27
N PHE A 40 20.32 19.02 1.33
CA PHE A 40 19.39 17.90 1.49
C PHE A 40 19.55 17.24 2.84
N TYR A 41 18.43 16.74 3.37
CA TYR A 41 18.33 16.02 4.63
C TYR A 41 17.76 14.62 4.42
N GLU A 42 17.89 13.74 5.43
CA GLU A 42 17.37 12.36 5.39
C GLU A 42 15.89 12.27 4.99
N SER A 43 15.08 13.20 5.50
CA SER A 43 13.66 13.34 5.20
C SER A 43 13.33 13.67 3.74
N ASP A 44 14.27 14.24 2.97
CA ASP A 44 14.08 14.50 1.55
C ASP A 44 14.08 13.19 0.75
N VAL A 45 14.80 12.17 1.26
CA VAL A 45 14.73 10.80 0.74
C VAL A 45 13.34 10.22 0.99
N LEU A 46 12.75 10.45 2.17
CA LEU A 46 11.36 10.06 2.44
C LEU A 46 10.38 10.78 1.53
N ASN A 47 10.55 12.08 1.30
CA ASN A 47 9.72 12.86 0.40
C ASN A 47 9.75 12.29 -1.02
N LYS A 48 10.90 11.82 -1.49
CA LYS A 48 11.00 11.17 -2.80
C LYS A 48 10.30 9.81 -2.85
N ILE A 49 10.41 8.99 -1.81
CA ILE A 49 9.80 7.65 -1.79
C ILE A 49 8.28 7.70 -1.56
N PHE A 50 7.84 8.58 -0.66
CA PHE A 50 6.46 8.60 -0.16
C PHE A 50 5.62 9.78 -0.63
N VAL A 51 6.23 10.73 -1.34
CA VAL A 51 5.62 11.94 -1.92
C VAL A 51 5.01 12.85 -0.85
N PRO A 52 5.51 14.07 -0.64
CA PRO A 52 5.01 14.91 0.43
C PRO A 52 3.61 15.49 0.11
N SER A 53 2.80 15.72 1.15
CA SER A 53 1.51 16.42 1.07
C SER A 53 1.66 17.82 0.47
N HIS A 54 2.76 18.50 0.82
CA HIS A 54 3.15 19.80 0.28
C HIS A 54 3.95 19.70 -1.02
N PHE A 55 3.62 18.72 -1.87
CA PHE A 55 4.23 18.48 -3.18
C PHE A 55 4.49 19.75 -4.01
N ASN A 56 3.53 20.68 -4.04
CA ASN A 56 3.64 21.91 -4.82
C ASN A 56 4.72 22.88 -4.30
N ASN A 57 5.14 22.73 -3.04
CA ASN A 57 6.09 23.62 -2.37
C ASN A 57 7.49 23.02 -2.25
N THR A 58 7.70 21.76 -2.65
CA THR A 58 9.00 21.09 -2.57
C THR A 58 9.83 21.38 -3.85
N PRO A 59 10.96 22.12 -3.77
CA PRO A 59 11.61 22.70 -4.94
C PRO A 59 12.42 21.71 -5.80
N TYR A 60 12.81 20.57 -5.23
CA TYR A 60 13.60 19.51 -5.89
C TYR A 60 12.73 18.36 -6.43
N LEU A 61 11.41 18.44 -6.27
CA LEU A 61 10.47 17.51 -6.86
C LEU A 61 10.11 17.98 -8.27
N ASP A 62 10.29 17.09 -9.25
CA ASP A 62 9.86 17.35 -10.62
C ASP A 62 8.33 17.16 -10.71
N LYS A 63 7.63 18.30 -10.76
CA LYS A 63 6.16 18.37 -10.72
C LYS A 63 5.51 17.89 -12.00
N GLU A 64 6.26 17.90 -13.10
CA GLU A 64 5.78 17.48 -14.42
C GLU A 64 6.06 16.01 -14.67
N SER A 65 6.96 15.40 -13.88
CA SER A 65 7.27 13.99 -13.99
C SER A 65 6.12 13.10 -13.49
N PRO A 66 5.54 12.24 -14.35
CA PRO A 66 4.54 11.26 -13.92
C PRO A 66 5.13 10.18 -13.01
N PHE A 67 6.46 10.05 -12.98
CA PHE A 67 7.17 9.06 -12.17
C PHE A 67 7.25 9.42 -10.70
N ILE A 68 6.84 10.62 -10.30
CA ILE A 68 6.92 11.03 -8.90
C ILE A 68 6.05 10.20 -7.97
N LEU A 69 4.95 9.63 -8.48
CA LEU A 69 4.07 8.75 -7.72
C LEU A 69 4.50 7.27 -7.82
N LEU A 70 5.55 6.95 -8.58
CA LEU A 70 5.87 5.58 -8.98
C LEU A 70 6.11 4.68 -7.78
N HIS A 71 6.96 5.08 -6.83
CA HIS A 71 7.30 4.25 -5.66
C HIS A 71 6.07 3.95 -4.80
N SER A 72 5.26 4.97 -4.54
CA SER A 72 4.04 4.79 -3.75
C SER A 72 2.99 3.97 -4.50
N LEU A 73 2.84 4.15 -5.82
CA LEU A 73 1.94 3.33 -6.64
C LEU A 73 2.41 1.86 -6.69
N LEU A 74 3.71 1.63 -6.92
CA LEU A 74 4.31 0.29 -6.90
C LEU A 74 4.10 -0.41 -5.56
N PHE A 75 4.24 0.32 -4.44
CA PHE A 75 3.97 -0.21 -3.11
C PHE A 75 2.54 -0.74 -2.98
N TYR A 76 1.53 0.05 -3.36
CA TYR A 76 0.14 -0.38 -3.27
C TYR A 76 -0.21 -1.47 -4.28
N PHE A 77 0.36 -1.42 -5.48
CA PHE A 77 0.17 -2.44 -6.50
C PHE A 77 0.72 -3.81 -6.07
N CYS A 78 1.97 -3.85 -5.60
CA CYS A 78 2.57 -5.08 -5.07
C CYS A 78 1.81 -5.59 -3.83
N GLY A 79 1.39 -4.70 -2.94
CA GLY A 79 0.56 -5.04 -1.78
C GLY A 79 -0.79 -5.64 -2.17
N LEU A 80 -1.45 -5.10 -3.20
CA LEU A 80 -2.67 -5.63 -3.78
C LEU A 80 -2.46 -7.06 -4.33
N MET A 81 -1.36 -7.29 -5.06
CA MET A 81 -1.04 -8.62 -5.60
C MET A 81 -0.79 -9.65 -4.49
N ILE A 82 0.00 -9.28 -3.48
CA ILE A 82 0.29 -10.12 -2.30
C ILE A 82 -1.02 -10.46 -1.57
N GLY A 83 -1.85 -9.46 -1.30
CA GLY A 83 -3.11 -9.65 -0.60
C GLY A 83 -4.16 -10.43 -1.41
N SER A 84 -4.12 -10.33 -2.74
CA SER A 84 -5.07 -11.00 -3.62
C SER A 84 -4.70 -12.45 -3.95
N MET A 85 -3.44 -12.82 -3.73
CA MET A 85 -2.90 -14.15 -4.05
C MET A 85 -3.79 -15.32 -3.58
N PRO A 86 -4.32 -15.34 -2.34
CA PRO A 86 -5.09 -16.49 -1.84
C PRO A 86 -6.34 -16.84 -2.67
N PHE A 87 -7.04 -15.83 -3.20
CA PHE A 87 -8.24 -16.03 -4.00
C PHE A 87 -7.98 -16.03 -5.51
N LEU A 88 -6.85 -15.46 -5.97
CA LEU A 88 -6.46 -15.51 -7.38
C LEU A 88 -5.80 -16.84 -7.79
N MET A 89 -5.13 -17.52 -6.87
CA MET A 89 -4.47 -18.81 -7.17
C MET A 89 -5.43 -19.96 -7.44
N LYS A 90 -6.72 -19.80 -7.12
CA LYS A 90 -7.75 -20.83 -7.30
C LYS A 90 -8.65 -20.41 -8.46
N LYS A 91 -8.97 -21.36 -9.35
CA LYS A 91 -9.94 -21.09 -10.43
C LYS A 91 -11.32 -20.91 -9.82
N LYS A 92 -12.10 -19.94 -10.34
CA LYS A 92 -13.49 -19.72 -9.91
C LYS A 92 -14.35 -20.99 -9.91
N SER A 93 -14.20 -21.84 -10.92
CA SER A 93 -14.94 -23.11 -11.00
C SER A 93 -14.70 -24.03 -9.80
N GLN A 94 -13.53 -23.97 -9.17
CA GLN A 94 -13.25 -24.75 -7.95
C GLN A 94 -14.03 -24.22 -6.74
N HIS A 95 -14.45 -22.96 -6.76
CA HIS A 95 -15.24 -22.37 -5.68
C HIS A 95 -16.71 -22.78 -5.70
N GLN A 96 -17.24 -23.20 -6.84
CA GLN A 96 -18.61 -23.71 -6.96
C GLN A 96 -18.77 -25.04 -6.22
N PHE A 97 -17.80 -25.94 -6.36
CA PHE A 97 -17.74 -27.18 -5.58
C PHE A 97 -17.63 -26.93 -4.07
N LEU A 98 -16.95 -25.85 -3.67
CA LEU A 98 -16.87 -25.42 -2.28
C LEU A 98 -18.20 -24.83 -1.80
N ALA A 99 -18.89 -24.05 -2.64
CA ALA A 99 -20.19 -23.46 -2.30
C ALA A 99 -21.24 -24.52 -1.94
N LEU A 100 -21.25 -25.66 -2.64
CA LEU A 100 -22.13 -26.79 -2.35
C LEU A 100 -21.81 -27.49 -1.02
N ARG A 101 -20.57 -27.38 -0.52
CA ARG A 101 -20.13 -28.00 0.74
C ARG A 101 -20.25 -27.07 1.95
N PHE A 102 -20.04 -25.78 1.76
CA PHE A 102 -20.11 -24.78 2.83
C PHE A 102 -21.53 -24.23 2.89
N GLY A 103 -22.37 -24.81 3.75
CA GLY A 103 -23.79 -24.46 3.90
C GLY A 103 -24.11 -22.98 4.27
N THR A 104 -23.11 -22.11 4.43
CA THR A 104 -23.29 -20.66 4.52
C THR A 104 -22.30 -19.89 3.64
N GLN A 105 -22.79 -18.83 2.98
CA GLN A 105 -21.97 -17.98 2.10
C GLN A 105 -20.82 -17.29 2.84
N GLN A 106 -21.04 -16.93 4.11
CA GLN A 106 -20.00 -16.29 4.93
C GLN A 106 -18.80 -17.21 5.18
N LYS A 107 -19.04 -18.51 5.42
CA LYS A 107 -17.96 -19.51 5.57
C LYS A 107 -17.24 -19.73 4.24
N LEU A 108 -17.98 -19.79 3.13
CA LEU A 108 -17.41 -19.88 1.80
C LEU A 108 -16.50 -18.68 1.49
N PHE A 109 -16.97 -17.45 1.70
CA PHE A 109 -16.18 -16.24 1.44
C PHE A 109 -14.93 -16.17 2.30
N THR A 110 -15.01 -16.50 3.59
CA THR A 110 -13.82 -16.57 4.46
C THR A 110 -12.81 -17.59 3.94
N TYR A 111 -13.28 -18.75 3.46
CA TYR A 111 -12.42 -19.79 2.91
C TYR A 111 -11.75 -19.38 1.58
N ILE A 112 -12.50 -18.74 0.66
CA ILE A 112 -11.96 -18.28 -0.62
C ILE A 112 -10.97 -17.14 -0.40
N LYS A 113 -11.34 -16.15 0.40
CA LYS A 113 -10.53 -14.97 0.73
C LYS A 113 -9.21 -15.35 1.41
N GLY A 114 -9.23 -16.41 2.23
CA GLY A 114 -8.05 -16.92 2.92
C GLY A 114 -7.44 -15.93 3.91
N HIS A 115 -6.22 -16.23 4.36
CA HIS A 115 -5.49 -15.44 5.36
C HIS A 115 -4.51 -14.47 4.68
N PHE A 116 -5.02 -13.33 4.22
CA PHE A 116 -4.25 -12.32 3.49
C PHE A 116 -3.71 -11.17 4.38
N ILE A 117 -4.28 -10.98 5.57
CA ILE A 117 -3.94 -9.85 6.47
C ILE A 117 -2.48 -9.95 6.93
N LEU A 118 -2.04 -11.11 7.39
CA LEU A 118 -0.69 -11.30 7.93
C LEU A 118 0.41 -11.06 6.87
N PRO A 119 0.28 -11.57 5.62
CA PRO A 119 1.17 -11.18 4.52
C PRO A 119 1.23 -9.67 4.26
N ILE A 120 0.09 -8.97 4.28
CA ILE A 120 0.06 -7.50 4.07
C ILE A 120 0.83 -6.77 5.18
N ILE A 121 0.62 -7.17 6.44
CA ILE A 121 1.36 -6.63 7.57
C ILE A 121 2.85 -6.88 7.37
N GLY A 122 3.25 -8.13 7.13
CA GLY A 122 4.66 -8.50 6.92
C GLY A 122 5.32 -7.70 5.80
N TYR A 123 4.66 -7.57 4.65
CA TYR A 123 5.11 -6.77 3.52
C TYR A 123 5.28 -5.28 3.85
N THR A 124 4.26 -4.70 4.50
CA THR A 124 4.26 -3.25 4.79
C THR A 124 5.36 -2.88 5.76
N TRP A 125 5.48 -3.63 6.87
CA TRP A 125 6.48 -3.34 7.88
C TRP A 125 7.89 -3.67 7.43
N SER A 126 8.11 -4.76 6.68
CA SER A 126 9.45 -5.04 6.15
C SER A 126 9.92 -3.97 5.16
N HIS A 127 9.02 -3.46 4.33
CA HIS A 127 9.28 -2.33 3.45
C HIS A 127 9.64 -1.05 4.23
N LEU A 128 8.83 -0.67 5.22
CA LEU A 128 9.09 0.55 5.99
C LEU A 128 10.37 0.45 6.82
N LEU A 129 10.62 -0.69 7.46
CA LEU A 129 11.82 -0.92 8.26
C LEU A 129 13.08 -0.90 7.40
N ILE A 130 13.08 -1.52 6.22
CA ILE A 130 14.28 -1.50 5.37
C ILE A 130 14.55 -0.11 4.82
N VAL A 131 13.52 0.63 4.40
CA VAL A 131 13.67 2.03 3.94
C VAL A 131 14.25 2.88 5.06
N PHE A 132 13.71 2.73 6.27
CA PHE A 132 14.20 3.44 7.45
C PHE A 132 15.67 3.11 7.75
N MET A 133 16.02 1.82 7.82
CA MET A 133 17.40 1.40 8.10
C MET A 133 18.37 1.94 7.04
N LEU A 134 18.01 1.89 5.76
CA LEU A 134 18.87 2.40 4.69
C LEU A 134 19.03 3.92 4.74
N ILE A 135 17.98 4.67 5.07
CA ILE A 135 18.09 6.12 5.25
C ILE A 135 19.00 6.42 6.43
N HIS A 136 18.71 5.88 7.61
CA HIS A 136 19.42 6.24 8.84
C HIS A 136 20.90 5.82 8.86
N TYR A 137 21.26 4.69 8.23
CA TYR A 137 22.62 4.17 8.27
C TYR A 137 23.44 4.42 7.00
N HIS A 138 22.81 4.77 5.88
CA HIS A 138 23.50 4.90 4.60
C HIS A 138 23.22 6.19 3.82
N ALA A 139 22.20 6.98 4.19
CA ALA A 139 22.00 8.26 3.51
C ALA A 139 23.18 9.20 3.80
N PRO A 140 23.76 9.85 2.78
CA PRO A 140 24.87 10.80 2.96
C PRO A 140 24.37 12.19 3.37
N TYR A 141 23.23 12.28 4.05
CA TYR A 141 22.53 13.53 4.38
C TYR A 141 22.40 13.70 5.89
N ASP A 142 22.36 14.94 6.35
CA ASP A 142 22.21 15.23 7.76
C ASP A 142 20.80 14.84 8.26
N ALA A 143 20.76 14.34 9.49
CA ALA A 143 19.51 14.01 10.17
C ALA A 143 18.77 15.28 10.60
N ASP A 144 17.50 15.39 10.20
CA ASP A 144 16.63 16.53 10.50
C ASP A 144 15.34 16.14 11.23
N MET A 145 15.22 14.87 11.61
CA MET A 145 14.14 14.33 12.41
C MET A 145 14.71 13.58 13.60
N THR A 146 14.10 13.75 14.77
CA THR A 146 14.47 12.99 15.97
C THR A 146 14.09 11.52 15.82
N GLN A 147 14.78 10.63 16.54
CA GLN A 147 14.45 9.20 16.55
C GLN A 147 12.99 8.93 16.97
N VAL A 148 12.44 9.77 17.86
CA VAL A 148 11.06 9.66 18.33
C VAL A 148 10.08 10.02 17.21
N GLU A 149 10.29 11.12 16.49
CA GLU A 149 9.46 11.51 15.35
C GLU A 149 9.47 10.45 14.26
N TRP A 150 10.65 9.88 13.98
CA TRP A 150 10.82 8.77 13.05
C TRP A 150 10.00 7.53 13.43
N LEU A 151 10.07 7.12 14.70
CA LEU A 151 9.33 5.95 15.18
C LEU A 151 7.81 6.18 15.10
N ILE A 152 7.35 7.36 15.52
CA ILE A 152 5.93 7.73 15.44
C ILE A 152 5.45 7.71 13.99
N PHE A 153 6.22 8.31 13.08
CA PHE A 153 5.94 8.29 11.65
C PHE A 153 5.82 6.86 11.13
N LEU A 154 6.83 6.02 11.37
CA LEU A 154 6.88 4.65 10.88
C LEU A 154 5.65 3.86 11.34
N ILE A 155 5.24 4.04 12.60
CA ILE A 155 4.07 3.36 13.16
C ILE A 155 2.78 3.85 12.52
N LEU A 156 2.52 5.17 12.54
CA LEU A 156 1.25 5.72 12.05
C LEU A 156 1.10 5.50 10.55
N PHE A 157 2.16 5.74 9.79
CA PHE A 157 2.16 5.52 8.36
C PHE A 157 2.02 4.04 7.99
N GLY A 158 2.70 3.16 8.73
CA GLY A 158 2.55 1.71 8.57
C GLY A 158 1.14 1.22 8.83
N VAL A 159 0.51 1.67 9.93
CA VAL A 159 -0.89 1.34 10.25
C VAL A 159 -1.83 1.85 9.15
N CYS A 160 -1.68 3.10 8.73
CA CYS A 160 -2.50 3.68 7.65
C CYS A 160 -2.42 2.83 6.37
N ARG A 161 -1.20 2.51 5.92
CA ARG A 161 -0.94 1.67 4.74
C ARG A 161 -1.55 0.28 4.85
N VAL A 162 -1.40 -0.38 6.00
CA VAL A 162 -1.99 -1.71 6.26
C VAL A 162 -3.51 -1.65 6.15
N VAL A 163 -4.16 -0.70 6.83
CA VAL A 163 -5.62 -0.60 6.84
C VAL A 163 -6.16 -0.32 5.43
N LEU A 164 -5.53 0.61 4.69
CA LEU A 164 -5.90 0.90 3.30
C LEU A 164 -5.71 -0.32 2.38
N LEU A 165 -4.58 -1.02 2.46
CA LEU A 165 -4.36 -2.24 1.68
C LEU A 165 -5.40 -3.32 1.99
N ILE A 166 -5.78 -3.48 3.26
CA ILE A 166 -6.85 -4.42 3.64
C ILE A 166 -8.18 -4.01 2.99
N ALA A 167 -8.53 -2.72 3.00
CA ALA A 167 -9.74 -2.22 2.35
C ALA A 167 -9.72 -2.47 0.84
N ILE A 168 -8.61 -2.15 0.17
CA ILE A 168 -8.43 -2.32 -1.29
C ILE A 168 -8.48 -3.79 -1.69
N VAL A 169 -7.82 -4.69 -0.95
CA VAL A 169 -7.85 -6.13 -1.22
C VAL A 169 -9.24 -6.71 -0.98
N GLN A 170 -9.98 -6.18 -0.01
CA GLN A 170 -11.37 -6.54 0.20
C GLN A 170 -12.28 -6.09 -0.94
N LEU A 171 -12.04 -4.90 -1.50
CA LEU A 171 -12.74 -4.41 -2.69
C LEU A 171 -12.43 -5.32 -3.88
N ALA A 172 -11.16 -5.65 -4.09
CA ALA A 172 -10.73 -6.59 -5.12
C ALA A 172 -11.42 -7.94 -4.96
N PHE A 173 -11.59 -8.43 -3.72
CA PHE A 173 -12.31 -9.66 -3.44
C PHE A 173 -13.79 -9.58 -3.83
N ILE A 174 -14.49 -8.48 -3.50
CA ILE A 174 -15.89 -8.28 -3.95
C ILE A 174 -15.99 -8.33 -5.47
N LEU A 175 -15.14 -7.56 -6.15
CA LEU A 175 -15.12 -7.49 -7.60
C LEU A 175 -14.77 -8.85 -8.21
N TYR A 176 -13.86 -9.60 -7.57
CA TYR A 176 -13.53 -10.97 -7.96
C TYR A 176 -14.76 -11.85 -7.87
N ILE A 177 -15.53 -11.82 -6.79
CA ILE A 177 -16.74 -12.64 -6.66
C ILE A 177 -17.74 -12.32 -7.78
N LYS A 178 -18.01 -11.03 -8.04
CA LYS A 178 -19.03 -10.60 -9.02
C LYS A 178 -18.61 -10.70 -10.50
N PHE A 179 -17.33 -10.49 -10.81
CA PHE A 179 -16.85 -10.33 -12.19
C PHE A 179 -15.74 -11.32 -12.54
N THR A 180 -14.61 -10.88 -13.08
CA THR A 180 -13.46 -11.74 -13.39
C THR A 180 -12.24 -11.32 -12.57
N ALA A 181 -11.21 -12.18 -12.52
CA ALA A 181 -9.95 -11.85 -11.87
C ALA A 181 -9.30 -10.57 -12.44
N VAL A 182 -9.40 -10.36 -13.74
CA VAL A 182 -8.86 -9.16 -14.41
C VAL A 182 -9.61 -7.91 -13.97
N VAL A 183 -10.96 -7.95 -13.99
CA VAL A 183 -11.80 -6.82 -13.55
C VAL A 183 -11.56 -6.50 -12.08
N ALA A 184 -11.35 -7.51 -11.24
CA ALA A 184 -11.04 -7.33 -9.82
C ALA A 184 -9.75 -6.52 -9.59
N GLN A 185 -8.68 -6.89 -10.29
CA GLN A 185 -7.38 -6.21 -10.16
C GLN A 185 -7.40 -4.82 -10.77
N LEU A 186 -8.01 -4.65 -11.95
CA LEU A 186 -8.13 -3.32 -12.57
C LEU A 186 -9.00 -2.37 -11.76
N GLY A 187 -10.12 -2.84 -11.21
CA GLY A 187 -10.99 -2.03 -10.36
C GLY A 187 -10.31 -1.61 -9.05
N ALA A 188 -9.53 -2.50 -8.44
CA ALA A 188 -8.74 -2.17 -7.26
C ALA A 188 -7.58 -1.20 -7.56
N LEU A 189 -6.92 -1.36 -8.71
CA LEU A 189 -5.89 -0.42 -9.17
C LEU A 189 -6.48 0.96 -9.44
N LEU A 190 -7.66 1.03 -10.07
CA LEU A 190 -8.37 2.30 -10.28
C LEU A 190 -8.74 2.95 -8.95
N ALA A 191 -9.16 2.18 -7.94
CA ALA A 191 -9.41 2.71 -6.61
C ALA A 191 -8.15 3.30 -5.96
N ILE A 192 -6.99 2.66 -6.12
CA ILE A 192 -5.69 3.21 -5.68
C ILE A 192 -5.43 4.56 -6.35
N ILE A 193 -5.59 4.65 -7.68
CA ILE A 193 -5.38 5.89 -8.44
C ILE A 193 -6.32 7.00 -7.96
N VAL A 194 -7.60 6.67 -7.72
CA VAL A 194 -8.58 7.64 -7.20
C VAL A 194 -8.15 8.14 -5.81
N LEU A 195 -7.63 7.28 -4.93
CA LEU A 195 -7.12 7.73 -3.63
C LEU A 195 -5.96 8.73 -3.79
N PHE A 196 -5.02 8.49 -4.71
CA PHE A 196 -3.96 9.45 -5.02
C PHE A 196 -4.50 10.78 -5.55
N MET A 197 -5.53 10.74 -6.40
CA MET A 197 -6.17 11.95 -6.91
C MET A 197 -6.87 12.74 -5.80
N VAL A 198 -7.59 12.06 -4.90
CA VAL A 198 -8.26 12.69 -3.76
C VAL A 198 -7.25 13.33 -2.82
N ASP A 199 -6.21 12.59 -2.44
CA ASP A 199 -5.16 13.05 -1.53
C ASP A 199 -4.37 14.24 -2.10
N ARG A 200 -4.20 14.28 -3.43
CA ARG A 200 -3.62 15.44 -4.12
C ARG A 200 -4.55 16.66 -4.17
N SER A 201 -5.86 16.44 -4.30
CA SER A 201 -6.82 17.49 -4.63
C SER A 201 -7.42 18.16 -3.39
N VAL A 202 -7.47 17.46 -2.26
CA VAL A 202 -8.10 17.95 -1.03
C VAL A 202 -7.00 18.42 -0.07
N PRO A 203 -6.77 19.74 0.07
CA PRO A 203 -5.84 20.24 1.07
C PRO A 203 -6.35 19.83 2.47
N PHE A 204 -5.42 19.58 3.40
CA PHE A 204 -5.67 19.19 4.81
C PHE A 204 -6.08 17.72 5.05
N VAL A 205 -6.32 16.94 4.01
CA VAL A 205 -6.56 15.49 4.16
C VAL A 205 -5.26 14.76 3.90
N THR A 206 -4.88 13.84 4.79
CA THR A 206 -3.67 13.01 4.59
C THR A 206 -4.03 11.53 4.55
N ILE A 207 -3.99 10.95 3.36
CA ILE A 207 -4.37 9.55 3.11
C ILE A 207 -3.14 8.71 2.76
N LEU A 208 -2.38 9.10 1.74
CA LEU A 208 -1.28 8.34 1.15
C LEU A 208 0.05 9.09 1.20
N PHE A 209 0.00 10.41 1.04
CA PHE A 209 1.16 11.30 0.96
C PHE A 209 1.77 11.57 2.32
N PHE A 210 3.09 11.72 2.30
CA PHE A 210 3.90 11.95 3.46
C PHE A 210 3.71 13.37 4.00
N ASP A 211 3.41 13.49 5.28
CA ASP A 211 3.43 14.75 5.98
C ASP A 211 4.00 14.52 7.38
N ARG A 212 5.02 15.30 7.74
CA ARG A 212 5.68 15.21 9.05
C ARG A 212 4.78 15.65 10.19
N THR A 213 3.79 16.49 9.89
CA THR A 213 2.87 17.06 10.87
C THR A 213 1.55 16.29 10.95
N SER A 214 1.33 15.34 10.04
CA SER A 214 0.08 14.57 10.00
C SER A 214 0.16 13.28 10.80
N TYR A 215 -0.94 12.97 11.49
CA TYR A 215 -1.13 11.71 12.20
C TYR A 215 -1.80 10.63 11.34
N TYR A 216 -2.02 10.89 10.03
CA TYR A 216 -2.64 9.97 9.06
C TYR A 216 -4.03 9.44 9.48
N VAL A 217 -4.74 10.20 10.32
CA VAL A 217 -6.05 9.80 10.86
C VAL A 217 -7.08 9.64 9.75
N ASP A 218 -7.07 10.53 8.75
CA ASP A 218 -8.03 10.49 7.63
C ASP A 218 -7.89 9.21 6.82
N GLY A 219 -6.65 8.84 6.45
CA GLY A 219 -6.37 7.59 5.75
C GLY A 219 -6.77 6.35 6.55
N MET A 220 -6.48 6.34 7.86
CA MET A 220 -6.92 5.24 8.74
C MET A 220 -8.44 5.14 8.81
N LEU A 221 -9.14 6.26 9.02
CA LEU A 221 -10.60 6.31 9.07
C LEU A 221 -11.22 5.84 7.76
N LEU A 222 -10.73 6.33 6.62
CA LEU A 222 -11.20 5.93 5.29
C LEU A 222 -11.01 4.42 5.08
N GLY A 223 -9.85 3.88 5.46
CA GLY A 223 -9.59 2.45 5.38
C GLY A 223 -10.53 1.63 6.26
N VAL A 224 -10.77 2.04 7.51
CA VAL A 224 -11.72 1.36 8.42
C VAL A 224 -13.15 1.42 7.87
N ILE A 225 -13.61 2.59 7.42
CA ILE A 225 -14.92 2.77 6.80
C ILE A 225 -15.06 1.88 5.57
N GLY A 226 -14.02 1.80 4.73
CA GLY A 226 -13.96 0.92 3.57
C GLY A 226 -14.12 -0.55 3.97
N ILE A 227 -13.36 -1.03 4.94
CA ILE A 227 -13.45 -2.41 5.47
C ILE A 227 -14.87 -2.71 5.96
N VAL A 228 -15.43 -1.83 6.79
CA VAL A 228 -16.77 -2.04 7.36
C VAL A 228 -17.83 -2.06 6.26
N SER A 229 -17.79 -1.11 5.33
CA SER A 229 -18.73 -1.01 4.21
C SER A 229 -18.68 -2.26 3.33
N ILE A 230 -17.48 -2.75 3.03
CA ILE A 230 -17.28 -3.98 2.25
C ILE A 230 -17.83 -5.20 2.99
N GLN A 231 -17.63 -5.30 4.31
CA GLN A 231 -18.22 -6.41 5.08
C GLN A 231 -19.75 -6.39 5.05
N PHE A 232 -20.38 -5.22 5.12
CA PHE A 232 -21.83 -5.10 4.96
C PHE A 232 -22.29 -5.51 3.56
N LEU A 233 -21.54 -5.14 2.51
CA LEU A 233 -21.83 -5.56 1.14
C LEU A 233 -21.68 -7.07 0.94
N LEU A 234 -20.62 -7.68 1.50
CA LEU A 234 -20.39 -9.13 1.41
C LEU A 234 -21.52 -9.95 2.03
N LYS A 235 -22.21 -9.44 3.06
CA LYS A 235 -23.40 -10.11 3.63
C LYS A 235 -24.60 -10.14 2.67
N LYS A 236 -24.64 -9.25 1.68
CA LYS A 236 -25.73 -9.12 0.70
C LYS A 236 -25.44 -9.77 -0.65
N ILE A 237 -24.21 -10.20 -0.91
CA ILE A 237 -23.80 -10.75 -2.21
C ILE A 237 -24.05 -12.26 -2.23
N VAL A 238 -24.85 -12.71 -3.20
CA VAL A 238 -25.04 -14.13 -3.50
C VAL A 238 -23.93 -14.60 -4.43
N TYR A 239 -23.32 -15.74 -4.12
CA TYR A 239 -22.34 -16.36 -5.03
C TYR A 239 -23.09 -17.02 -6.20
N GLU A 240 -22.99 -16.43 -7.39
CA GLU A 240 -23.58 -17.00 -8.61
C GLU A 240 -22.69 -18.11 -9.16
N VAL A 241 -23.28 -19.29 -9.39
CA VAL A 241 -22.64 -20.42 -10.04
C VAL A 241 -22.73 -20.17 -11.55
N GLN A 242 -21.58 -19.95 -12.20
CA GLN A 242 -21.43 -19.75 -13.65
C GLN A 242 -20.86 -20.99 -14.33
#